data_AF-A0A431IF95-F1
#
_entry.id   AF-A0A431IF95-F1
#
_cell.length_a   1.000
_cell.length_b   1.000
_cell.length_c   1.000
_cell.angle_alpha   90.00
_cell.angle_beta   90.00
_cell.angle_gamma   90.00
#
_symmetry.space_group_name_H-M   'P 1'
#
loop_
_entity.id
_entity.type
_entity.pdbx_description
1 polymer ?
#
loop_
_entity_poly.entity_id
_entity_poly.type
_entity_poly.pdbx_seq_one_letter_code
_entity_poly.pdbx_strand_id
1 'polypeptide(L)' 'MSLHADLASMQSTLDQVLARVDEAASVVRVTDRDDLLGDLYEVERNLQAAQRRLRRALEAAEHFVEPRA' A
#
# COMPACT_ATOMS: atom_id res chain seq x y z
N MET A 1 -9.69 -17.13 -11.47
CA MET A 1 -9.51 -16.23 -10.31
C MET A 1 -10.50 -15.09 -10.46
N SER A 2 -11.04 -14.55 -9.37
CA SER A 2 -11.95 -13.40 -9.43
C SER A 2 -11.17 -12.10 -9.24
N LEU A 3 -11.57 -11.04 -9.96
CA LEU A 3 -10.95 -9.72 -9.85
C LEU A 3 -10.86 -9.24 -8.39
N HIS A 4 -11.90 -9.50 -7.59
CA HIS A 4 -11.90 -9.16 -6.16
C HIS A 4 -10.78 -9.87 -5.39
N ALA A 5 -10.59 -11.19 -5.62
CA ALA A 5 -9.52 -11.94 -4.96
C ALA A 5 -8.12 -11.44 -5.36
N ASP A 6 -7.93 -11.07 -6.63
CA ASP A 6 -6.66 -10.51 -7.11
C ASP A 6 -6.37 -9.15 -6.46
N LEU A 7 -7.38 -8.27 -6.39
CA LEU A 7 -7.25 -6.95 -5.75
C LEU A 7 -7.00 -7.06 -4.24
N ALA A 8 -7.66 -8.00 -3.54
CA ALA A 8 -7.47 -8.24 -2.12
C ALA A 8 -6.06 -8.80 -1.84
N SER A 9 -5.57 -9.69 -2.69
CA SER A 9 -4.19 -10.18 -2.64
C SER A 9 -3.19 -9.03 -2.83
N MET A 10 -3.41 -8.17 -3.83
CA MET A 10 -2.58 -6.98 -4.05
C MET A 10 -2.58 -6.04 -2.85
N GLN A 11 -3.71 -5.88 -2.14
CA GLN A 11 -3.79 -5.04 -0.96
C GLN A 11 -2.93 -5.62 0.17
N SER A 12 -3.03 -6.92 0.42
CA SER A 12 -2.21 -7.59 1.43
C SER A 12 -0.70 -7.47 1.13
N THR A 13 -0.30 -7.64 -0.15
CA THR A 13 1.09 -7.44 -0.54
C THR A 13 1.55 -6.00 -0.30
N LEU A 14 0.70 -5.02 -0.63
CA LEU A 14 1.05 -3.61 -0.43
C LEU A 14 1.18 -3.24 1.05
N ASP A 15 0.33 -3.79 1.92
CA ASP A 15 0.43 -3.62 3.37
C ASP A 15 1.76 -4.17 3.91
N GLN A 16 2.20 -5.33 3.40
CA GLN A 16 3.50 -5.92 3.76
C GLN A 16 4.67 -5.06 3.29
N VAL A 17 4.60 -4.49 2.07
CA VAL A 17 5.66 -3.61 1.56
C VAL A 17 5.73 -2.32 2.38
N LEU A 18 4.59 -1.72 2.74
CA LEU A 18 4.54 -0.54 3.61
C LEU A 18 5.21 -0.81 4.96
N ALA A 19 4.90 -1.93 5.60
CA ALA A 19 5.52 -2.30 6.88
C ALA A 19 7.05 -2.45 6.75
N ARG A 20 7.54 -3.04 5.65
CA ARG A 20 8.99 -3.21 5.41
C ARG A 20 9.69 -1.88 5.12
N VAL A 21 9.02 -0.95 4.44
CA VAL A 21 9.57 0.40 4.20
C VAL A 21 9.64 1.19 5.49
N ASP A 22 8.62 1.10 6.36
CA ASP A 22 8.63 1.73 7.68
C ASP A 22 9.75 1.17 8.58
N GLU A 23 9.92 -0.16 8.59
CA GLU A 23 11.04 -0.80 9.29
C GLU A 23 12.40 -0.31 8.78
N ALA A 24 12.59 -0.24 7.45
CA ALA A 24 13.80 0.30 6.85
C ALA A 24 14.02 1.78 7.21
N ALA A 25 12.98 2.60 7.20
CA ALA A 25 13.04 4.00 7.60
C ALA A 25 13.41 4.15 9.08
N SER A 26 12.89 3.28 9.95
CA SER A 26 13.26 3.22 11.37
C SER A 26 14.75 2.95 11.58
N VAL A 27 15.31 2.00 10.84
CA VAL A 27 16.75 1.68 10.87
C VAL A 27 17.59 2.85 10.35
N VAL A 28 17.18 3.49 9.25
CA VAL A 28 17.94 4.62 8.67
C VAL A 28 17.88 5.86 9.56
N ARG A 29 16.78 6.08 10.29
CA ARG A 29 16.60 7.24 11.18
C ARG A 29 17.66 7.36 12.28
N VAL A 30 18.27 6.24 12.68
CA VAL A 30 19.37 6.24 13.68
C VAL A 30 20.76 6.35 13.05
N THR A 31 20.83 6.67 11.76
CA THR A 31 22.07 6.85 10.99
C THR A 31 22.15 8.28 10.45
N ASP A 32 23.35 8.75 10.09
CA ASP A 32 23.56 10.07 9.48
C ASP A 32 23.20 10.12 7.96
N ARG A 33 22.19 9.34 7.54
CA ARG A 33 21.75 9.20 6.13
C ARG A 33 20.41 9.85 5.88
N ASP A 34 20.35 11.16 6.10
CA ASP A 34 19.15 11.98 5.87
C ASP A 34 18.66 11.95 4.41
N ASP A 35 19.58 11.79 3.46
CA ASP A 35 19.31 11.60 2.03
C ASP A 35 18.42 10.38 1.81
N LEU A 36 18.86 9.23 2.33
CA LEU A 36 18.16 7.96 2.21
C LEU A 36 16.83 7.97 2.98
N LEU A 37 16.78 8.64 4.14
CA LEU A 37 15.55 8.78 4.91
C LEU A 37 14.49 9.56 4.14
N GLY A 38 14.90 10.63 3.43
CA GLY A 38 14.03 11.40 2.54
C GLY A 38 13.43 10.55 1.43
N ASP A 39 14.26 9.76 0.74
CA ASP A 39 13.83 8.85 -0.33
C ASP A 39 12.85 7.79 0.19
N LEU A 40 13.13 7.20 1.37
CA LEU A 40 12.25 6.20 1.99
C LEU A 40 10.87 6.77 2.31
N TYR A 41 10.79 7.99 2.84
CA TYR A 41 9.50 8.64 3.08
C TYR A 41 8.76 9.00 1.78
N GLU A 42 9.48 9.31 0.70
CA GLU A 42 8.83 9.51 -0.60
C GLU A 42 8.22 8.21 -1.11
N VAL A 43 8.96 7.10 -1.03
CA VAL A 43 8.47 5.77 -1.36
C VAL A 43 7.24 5.42 -0.50
N GLU A 44 7.31 5.63 0.81
CA GLU A 44 6.19 5.37 1.73
C GLU A 44 4.94 6.18 1.33
N ARG A 45 5.09 7.49 1.06
CA ARG A 45 3.98 8.34 0.61
C ARG A 45 3.34 7.83 -0.68
N ASN A 46 4.16 7.41 -1.64
CA ASN A 46 3.69 6.85 -2.91
C ASN A 46 2.94 5.54 -2.72
N LEU A 47 3.45 4.64 -1.87
CA LEU A 47 2.81 3.37 -1.52
C LEU A 47 1.48 3.57 -0.79
N GLN A 48 1.42 4.48 0.18
CA GLN A 48 0.16 4.83 0.84
C GLN A 48 -0.88 5.40 -0.15
N ALA A 49 -0.42 6.19 -1.13
CA ALA A 49 -1.30 6.68 -2.18
C ALA A 49 -1.80 5.56 -3.10
N ALA A 50 -0.97 4.56 -3.41
CA ALA A 50 -1.38 3.36 -4.13
C ALA A 50 -2.40 2.54 -3.32
N GLN A 51 -2.19 2.40 -2.01
CA GLN A 51 -3.08 1.67 -1.09
C GLN A 51 -4.47 2.31 -1.04
N ARG A 52 -4.54 3.65 -0.98
CA ARG A 52 -5.81 4.39 -1.08
C ARG A 52 -6.52 4.22 -2.42
N ARG A 53 -5.78 4.05 -3.53
CA ARG A 53 -6.39 3.78 -4.84
C ARG A 53 -6.92 2.35 -4.93
N LEU A 54 -6.15 1.39 -4.43
CA LEU A 54 -6.51 -0.02 -4.45
C LEU A 54 -7.74 -0.32 -3.59
N ARG A 55 -7.80 0.25 -2.38
CA ARG A 55 -8.98 0.14 -1.51
C ARG A 55 -10.26 0.66 -2.19
N ARG A 56 -10.19 1.81 -2.86
CA ARG A 56 -11.33 2.34 -3.64
C ARG A 56 -11.73 1.41 -4.79
N ALA A 57 -10.76 0.74 -5.42
CA ALA A 57 -11.06 -0.23 -6.49
C ALA A 57 -11.74 -1.49 -5.95
N LEU A 58 -11.34 -1.96 -4.75
CA LEU A 58 -12.01 -3.06 -4.05
C LEU A 58 -13.45 -2.74 -3.67
N GLU A 59 -13.66 -1.58 -3.04
CA GLU A 59 -15.00 -1.08 -2.69
C GLU A 59 -15.91 -0.98 -3.94
N ALA A 60 -15.37 -0.48 -5.05
CA ALA A 60 -16.10 -0.44 -6.30
C ALA A 60 -16.42 -1.84 -6.84
N ALA A 61 -15.46 -2.76 -6.81
CA ALA A 61 -15.63 -4.13 -7.29
C ALA A 61 -16.68 -4.90 -6.47
N GLU A 62 -16.77 -4.68 -5.15
CA GLU A 62 -17.82 -5.24 -4.30
C GLU A 62 -19.22 -4.73 -4.73
N HIS A 63 -19.33 -3.43 -5.03
CA HIS A 63 -20.57 -2.82 -5.49
C HIS A 63 -21.07 -3.31 -6.87
N PHE A 64 -20.17 -3.82 -7.71
CA PHE A 64 -20.56 -4.44 -8.99
C PHE A 64 -20.99 -5.91 -8.84
N VAL A 65 -20.61 -6.57 -7.75
CA VAL A 65 -20.99 -7.97 -7.47
C VAL A 65 -22.33 -8.07 -6.75
N GLU A 66 -22.71 -7.06 -5.96
CA GLU A 66 -24.04 -6.92 -5.35
C GLU A 66 -24.91 -5.94 -6.15
N PRO A 67 -25.74 -6.37 -7.13
CA PRO A 67 -26.72 -5.48 -7.71
C PRO A 67 -27.74 -5.10 -6.62
N ARG A 68 -27.98 -3.80 -6.45
CA ARG A 68 -28.98 -3.23 -5.53
C ARG A 68 -30.27 -4.07 -5.57
N ALA A 69 -30.58 -4.72 -4.45
CA ALA A 69 -31.88 -5.33 -4.20
C ALA A 69 -32.98 -4.26 -4.12
#